data_AF-A0A243RPD0-F1
#
_entry.id   AF-A0A243RPD0-F1
#
_cell.length_a   1.000
_cell.length_b   1.000
_cell.length_c   1.000
_cell.angle_alpha   90.00
_cell.angle_beta   90.00
_cell.angle_gamma   90.00
#
_symmetry.space_group_name_H-M   'P 1'
#
loop_
_entity.id
_entity.type
_entity.pdbx_description
1 polymer ?
#
loop_
_entity_poly.entity_id
_entity_poly.type
_entity_poly.pdbx_seq_one_letter_code
_entity_poly.pdbx_strand_id
1 'polypeptide(L)'
;MAPRDDDPPGTTGRSDGGPGVVAEPLRTPAADAAAPHGRCAWDGQPLPRSTGRRPRQYCSDACKTAASRARRKEQITAVTAALTESGAVLTEARPLQEALRTLVDRFAEKVDLAETGALARISAAEAEAAEDRADAAIAREQAAAADRARISAERRMREAEQAQRLAEKREDNARADLERIEEKTRAEVLELGEKLGDAKKAAELAEGVTADQANQLRALRTENRELQAARTALNDELAERGRQLQTAQHTSVRLRTQLSEHSDRAAALTLQLATATADATTAREEALATHTTLERVRQHHDEQTQHLRAELEAARQQAETRATELIRLQTLHEADQDLLAELRGQREDLKARHDALHTEVGKLRTEIDQLRTHPAPAAAEPAQDR
;
A
#
# COMPACT_ATOMS: atom_id res chain seq x y z
N MET A 1 49.53 26.95 -58.25
CA MET A 1 49.21 28.36 -58.53
C MET A 1 50.44 28.95 -59.22
N ALA A 2 50.35 29.17 -60.55
CA ALA A 2 51.44 29.60 -61.46
C ALA A 2 52.67 28.63 -61.61
N PRO A 3 53.36 28.63 -62.78
CA PRO A 3 54.58 27.84 -63.05
C PRO A 3 55.80 28.71 -63.51
N ARG A 4 56.93 28.06 -63.82
CA ARG A 4 57.99 28.36 -64.84
C ARG A 4 59.16 27.36 -64.66
N ASP A 5 59.99 26.91 -65.60
CA ASP A 5 60.39 27.20 -67.01
C ASP A 5 61.90 27.58 -67.12
N ASP A 6 62.51 27.29 -68.29
CA ASP A 6 63.82 27.75 -68.85
C ASP A 6 65.13 26.91 -68.68
N ASP A 7 66.04 27.06 -69.67
CA ASP A 7 67.09 26.11 -70.14
C ASP A 7 68.48 26.83 -70.45
N PRO A 8 69.59 26.16 -70.90
CA PRO A 8 70.99 26.68 -70.98
C PRO A 8 71.45 27.27 -72.36
N PRO A 9 72.72 27.77 -72.59
CA PRO A 9 73.78 27.05 -73.41
C PRO A 9 75.30 27.53 -73.39
N GLY A 10 76.23 26.87 -74.16
CA GLY A 10 77.54 27.39 -74.73
C GLY A 10 78.88 26.61 -74.43
N THR A 11 80.14 26.85 -74.92
CA THR A 11 80.84 27.31 -76.19
C THR A 11 82.43 27.31 -76.01
N THR A 12 83.38 27.57 -76.96
CA THR A 12 83.97 26.78 -78.11
C THR A 12 85.32 27.34 -78.75
N GLY A 13 86.37 26.53 -79.08
CA GLY A 13 87.53 26.82 -80.04
C GLY A 13 88.98 27.07 -79.48
N ARG A 14 90.15 27.16 -80.19
CA ARG A 14 90.70 26.73 -81.55
C ARG A 14 92.25 27.03 -81.73
N SER A 15 93.02 26.30 -82.60
CA SER A 15 94.30 26.69 -83.36
C SER A 15 95.71 26.83 -82.69
N ASP A 16 96.93 26.89 -83.32
CA ASP A 16 97.63 26.67 -84.66
C ASP A 16 99.20 26.41 -84.41
N GLY A 17 100.28 26.32 -85.25
CA GLY A 17 100.76 26.84 -86.58
C GLY A 17 102.07 26.15 -87.19
N GLY A 18 103.14 26.84 -87.69
CA GLY A 18 104.26 26.24 -88.55
C GLY A 18 105.66 26.96 -88.80
N PRO A 19 106.54 26.57 -89.81
CA PRO A 19 108.06 26.68 -89.85
C PRO A 19 108.86 27.26 -91.13
N GLY A 20 110.23 27.18 -91.29
CA GLY A 20 111.09 27.64 -92.49
C GLY A 20 112.67 27.36 -92.57
N VAL A 21 113.42 27.60 -93.71
CA VAL A 21 114.88 27.20 -94.08
C VAL A 21 115.55 28.07 -95.28
N VAL A 22 116.78 28.05 -95.97
CA VAL A 22 118.13 27.32 -96.22
C VAL A 22 119.30 28.15 -97.00
N ALA A 23 120.60 27.69 -97.08
CA ALA A 23 121.64 27.65 -98.23
C ALA A 23 122.92 28.61 -98.49
N GLU A 24 123.98 28.18 -99.29
CA GLU A 24 125.40 28.74 -99.65
C GLU A 24 125.90 28.38 -101.15
N PRO A 25 127.17 28.30 -101.76
CA PRO A 25 128.67 28.61 -101.52
C PRO A 25 129.66 29.04 -102.74
N LEU A 26 131.06 29.01 -102.61
CA LEU A 26 132.23 28.77 -103.63
C LEU A 26 133.50 29.73 -103.94
N ARG A 27 134.50 29.35 -104.85
CA ARG A 27 136.03 29.68 -104.92
C ARG A 27 136.76 29.50 -106.35
N THR A 28 138.03 29.80 -106.85
CA THR A 28 139.34 30.57 -106.54
C THR A 28 140.39 31.06 -107.70
N PRO A 29 141.56 30.43 -108.17
CA PRO A 29 142.90 31.07 -108.62
C PRO A 29 143.65 30.58 -109.97
N ALA A 30 144.95 30.79 -110.43
CA ALA A 30 146.07 31.84 -110.58
C ALA A 30 147.41 31.35 -111.36
N ALA A 31 148.42 32.19 -111.86
CA ALA A 31 149.93 31.95 -112.21
C ALA A 31 150.66 32.59 -113.50
N ASP A 32 152.01 32.37 -113.80
CA ASP A 32 152.99 33.26 -114.60
C ASP A 32 154.26 32.61 -115.39
N ALA A 33 155.13 33.39 -116.14
CA ALA A 33 156.58 33.21 -116.62
C ALA A 33 157.07 32.84 -118.12
N ALA A 34 158.40 32.94 -118.48
CA ALA A 34 158.96 33.00 -119.90
C ALA A 34 160.44 32.52 -120.27
N ALA A 35 160.77 32.50 -121.60
CA ALA A 35 162.08 32.48 -122.35
C ALA A 35 162.91 31.15 -122.66
N PRO A 36 163.53 30.99 -123.87
CA PRO A 36 164.24 29.75 -124.36
C PRO A 36 165.80 29.79 -124.22
N HIS A 37 166.70 28.91 -124.74
CA HIS A 37 166.78 27.92 -125.86
C HIS A 37 167.83 26.78 -125.56
N GLY A 38 168.19 25.86 -126.50
CA GLY A 38 169.18 24.78 -126.23
C GLY A 38 169.50 23.70 -127.29
N ARG A 39 169.73 22.46 -126.83
CA ARG A 39 170.15 21.23 -127.57
C ARG A 39 168.97 20.44 -128.20
N CYS A 40 169.24 19.31 -128.87
CA CYS A 40 168.21 18.37 -129.33
C CYS A 40 167.38 17.79 -128.16
N ALA A 41 166.05 17.83 -128.30
CA ALA A 41 165.10 17.54 -127.21
C ALA A 41 164.72 16.04 -127.05
N TRP A 42 165.62 15.12 -127.40
CA TRP A 42 165.44 13.67 -127.15
C TRP A 42 166.77 12.96 -126.81
N ASP A 43 167.83 13.20 -127.58
CA ASP A 43 169.14 12.53 -127.43
C ASP A 43 170.26 13.47 -126.94
N GLY A 44 169.97 14.76 -126.71
CA GLY A 44 170.92 15.75 -126.20
C GLY A 44 172.04 16.16 -127.17
N GLN A 45 172.04 15.68 -128.42
CA GLN A 45 173.06 16.01 -129.42
C GLN A 45 172.98 17.50 -129.83
N PRO A 46 174.12 18.12 -130.25
CA PRO A 46 174.14 19.48 -130.74
C PRO A 46 173.45 19.57 -132.12
N LEU A 47 172.71 20.65 -132.35
CA LEU A 47 171.91 20.83 -133.56
C LEU A 47 172.74 21.51 -134.67
N PRO A 48 172.70 21.02 -135.93
CA PRO A 48 173.47 21.61 -137.02
C PRO A 48 172.94 23.01 -137.42
N ARG A 49 173.84 23.90 -137.86
CA ARG A 49 173.48 25.23 -138.39
C ARG A 49 172.52 25.08 -139.56
N SER A 50 171.36 25.76 -139.48
CA SER A 50 170.31 25.72 -140.50
C SER A 50 169.96 27.13 -140.95
N THR A 51 169.91 27.35 -142.26
CA THR A 51 169.74 28.65 -142.94
C THR A 51 168.28 29.17 -142.93
N GLY A 52 167.42 28.64 -142.06
CA GLY A 52 165.98 28.94 -142.03
C GLY A 52 165.53 29.65 -140.75
N ARG A 53 164.48 30.49 -140.88
CA ARG A 53 163.92 31.35 -139.81
C ARG A 53 163.19 30.60 -138.67
N ARG A 54 163.43 29.29 -138.51
CA ARG A 54 162.95 28.44 -137.41
C ARG A 54 164.03 27.42 -137.03
N PRO A 55 164.49 27.36 -135.76
CA PRO A 55 165.45 26.34 -135.32
C PRO A 55 164.80 24.95 -135.29
N ARG A 56 165.57 23.90 -135.60
CA ARG A 56 165.14 22.50 -135.49
C ARG A 56 165.18 22.04 -134.04
N GLN A 57 164.15 21.32 -133.57
CA GLN A 57 164.13 20.74 -132.21
C GLN A 57 164.74 19.33 -132.10
N TYR A 58 164.85 18.61 -133.23
CA TYR A 58 165.28 17.22 -133.27
C TYR A 58 166.35 17.00 -134.34
N CYS A 59 167.34 16.14 -134.05
CA CYS A 59 168.42 15.76 -134.96
C CYS A 59 167.93 14.91 -136.15
N SER A 60 166.87 14.11 -135.95
CA SER A 60 166.30 13.17 -136.92
C SER A 60 164.81 12.92 -136.66
N ASP A 61 164.05 12.46 -137.66
CA ASP A 61 162.65 12.06 -137.47
C ASP A 61 162.48 10.84 -136.54
N ALA A 62 163.51 10.00 -136.39
CA ALA A 62 163.50 8.90 -135.42
C ALA A 62 163.30 9.42 -133.97
N CYS A 63 164.03 10.48 -133.60
CA CYS A 63 163.93 11.12 -132.29
C CYS A 63 162.56 11.79 -132.05
N LYS A 64 162.01 12.45 -133.08
CA LYS A 64 160.65 13.02 -133.06
C LYS A 64 159.58 11.93 -132.85
N THR A 65 159.77 10.76 -133.45
CA THR A 65 158.83 9.62 -133.32
C THR A 65 158.87 9.00 -131.92
N ALA A 66 160.06 8.86 -131.33
CA ALA A 66 160.21 8.37 -129.96
C ALA A 66 159.60 9.34 -128.93
N ALA A 67 159.84 10.64 -129.09
CA ALA A 67 159.24 11.72 -128.28
C ALA A 67 157.70 11.84 -128.42
N SER A 68 157.07 11.12 -129.35
CA SER A 68 155.61 11.00 -129.47
C SER A 68 155.07 9.80 -128.67
N ARG A 69 155.81 8.68 -128.62
CA ARG A 69 155.41 7.48 -127.87
C ARG A 69 155.47 7.66 -126.35
N ALA A 70 156.45 8.42 -125.84
CA ALA A 70 156.56 8.74 -124.42
C ALA A 70 155.30 9.47 -123.89
N ARG A 71 154.91 10.57 -124.54
CA ARG A 71 153.76 11.41 -124.14
C ARG A 71 152.42 10.66 -124.13
N ARG A 72 152.20 9.71 -125.04
CA ARG A 72 151.01 8.84 -125.00
C ARG A 72 151.00 7.88 -123.81
N LYS A 73 152.17 7.47 -123.29
CA LYS A 73 152.24 6.61 -122.10
C LYS A 73 151.86 7.40 -120.83
N GLU A 74 152.39 8.60 -120.67
CA GLU A 74 152.09 9.51 -119.54
C GLU A 74 150.58 9.82 -119.45
N GLN A 75 149.96 10.15 -120.59
CA GLN A 75 148.52 10.47 -120.64
C GLN A 75 147.62 9.30 -120.20
N ILE A 76 148.01 8.05 -120.46
CA ILE A 76 147.24 6.87 -120.01
C ILE A 76 147.37 6.70 -118.49
N THR A 77 148.59 6.80 -117.94
CA THR A 77 148.82 6.69 -116.49
C THR A 77 148.05 7.72 -115.66
N ALA A 78 147.93 8.96 -116.16
CA ALA A 78 147.20 10.02 -115.47
C ALA A 78 145.69 9.71 -115.32
N VAL A 79 145.06 9.15 -116.35
CA VAL A 79 143.62 8.80 -116.33
C VAL A 79 143.35 7.62 -115.40
N THR A 80 144.24 6.61 -115.37
CA THR A 80 144.07 5.46 -114.46
C THR A 80 144.16 5.83 -112.99
N ALA A 81 145.03 6.79 -112.61
CA ALA A 81 145.19 7.21 -111.21
C ALA A 81 143.94 7.87 -110.64
N ALA A 82 143.34 8.81 -111.38
CA ALA A 82 142.14 9.54 -110.95
C ALA A 82 140.93 8.61 -110.72
N LEU A 83 140.78 7.57 -111.56
CA LEU A 83 139.71 6.58 -111.39
C LEU A 83 139.89 5.76 -110.10
N THR A 84 141.12 5.35 -109.75
CA THR A 84 141.37 4.62 -108.50
C THR A 84 141.09 5.46 -107.25
N GLU A 85 141.41 6.75 -107.25
CA GLU A 85 141.11 7.65 -106.11
C GLU A 85 139.59 7.84 -105.93
N SER A 86 138.83 8.00 -107.02
CA SER A 86 137.37 8.13 -106.96
C SER A 86 136.65 6.87 -106.46
N GLY A 87 137.28 5.69 -106.55
CA GLY A 87 136.73 4.44 -106.02
C GLY A 87 136.74 4.35 -104.49
N ALA A 88 137.79 4.87 -103.84
CA ALA A 88 137.98 4.75 -102.39
C ALA A 88 136.87 5.46 -101.59
N VAL A 89 136.49 6.67 -102.03
CA VAL A 89 135.49 7.51 -101.35
C VAL A 89 134.11 6.85 -101.28
N LEU A 90 133.73 6.07 -102.30
CA LEU A 90 132.45 5.35 -102.32
C LEU A 90 132.43 4.11 -101.41
N THR A 91 133.59 3.52 -101.10
CA THR A 91 133.69 2.45 -100.09
C THR A 91 133.57 2.95 -98.66
N GLU A 92 134.07 4.15 -98.34
CA GLU A 92 133.98 4.71 -96.98
C GLU A 92 132.58 5.22 -96.61
N ALA A 93 131.81 5.72 -97.58
CA ALA A 93 130.48 6.29 -97.34
C ALA A 93 129.40 5.25 -96.92
N ARG A 94 129.57 3.98 -97.31
CA ARG A 94 128.55 2.93 -97.16
C ARG A 94 128.22 2.55 -95.70
N PRO A 95 129.18 2.23 -94.80
CA PRO A 95 128.87 1.86 -93.42
C PRO A 95 128.18 2.99 -92.61
N LEU A 96 128.43 4.26 -92.96
CA LEU A 96 127.76 5.41 -92.33
C LEU A 96 126.24 5.43 -92.62
N GLN A 97 125.81 4.97 -93.80
CA GLN A 97 124.40 4.90 -94.18
C GLN A 97 123.63 3.85 -93.36
N GLU A 98 124.25 2.69 -93.11
CA GLU A 98 123.63 1.58 -92.37
C GLU A 98 123.60 1.87 -90.85
N ALA A 99 124.62 2.54 -90.32
CA ALA A 99 124.62 3.02 -88.93
C ALA A 99 123.51 4.05 -88.66
N LEU A 100 123.28 4.98 -89.60
CA LEU A 100 122.20 5.98 -89.52
C LEU A 100 120.81 5.33 -89.49
N ARG A 101 120.59 4.30 -90.31
CA ARG A 101 119.29 3.60 -90.39
C ARG A 101 118.95 2.89 -89.08
N THR A 102 119.91 2.12 -88.54
CA THR A 102 119.76 1.42 -87.26
C THR A 102 119.46 2.37 -86.09
N LEU A 103 119.97 3.62 -86.14
CA LEU A 103 119.68 4.65 -85.15
C LEU A 103 118.24 5.18 -85.24
N VAL A 104 117.68 5.32 -86.45
CA VAL A 104 116.28 5.74 -86.66
C VAL A 104 115.31 4.67 -86.19
N ASP A 105 115.52 3.41 -86.60
CA ASP A 105 114.65 2.29 -86.23
C ASP A 105 114.57 2.13 -84.69
N ARG A 106 115.73 2.24 -84.01
CA ARG A 106 115.83 2.19 -82.54
C ARG A 106 115.24 3.42 -81.83
N PHE A 107 115.09 4.55 -82.52
CA PHE A 107 114.39 5.72 -81.99
C PHE A 107 112.88 5.54 -82.05
N ALA A 108 112.36 4.96 -83.15
CA ALA A 108 110.94 4.62 -83.29
C ALA A 108 110.46 3.67 -82.19
N GLU A 109 111.15 2.54 -81.95
CA GLU A 109 110.84 1.62 -80.85
C GLU A 109 110.76 2.31 -79.47
N LYS A 110 111.54 3.38 -79.27
CA LYS A 110 111.57 4.13 -78.00
C LYS A 110 110.45 5.16 -77.88
N VAL A 111 109.93 5.65 -79.00
CA VAL A 111 108.70 6.47 -79.02
C VAL A 111 107.49 5.59 -78.78
N ASP A 112 107.34 4.47 -79.50
CA ASP A 112 106.21 3.55 -79.36
C ASP A 112 106.08 3.02 -77.91
N LEU A 113 107.20 2.66 -77.27
CA LEU A 113 107.24 2.21 -75.88
C LEU A 113 106.88 3.34 -74.88
N ALA A 114 107.21 4.60 -75.21
CA ALA A 114 106.87 5.75 -74.38
C ALA A 114 105.39 6.13 -74.53
N GLU A 115 104.83 6.05 -75.74
CA GLU A 115 103.43 6.36 -76.04
C GLU A 115 102.48 5.30 -75.47
N THR A 116 102.75 4.00 -75.72
CA THR A 116 101.99 2.90 -75.09
C THR A 116 102.08 2.95 -73.57
N GLY A 117 103.26 3.24 -73.01
CA GLY A 117 103.45 3.44 -71.58
C GLY A 117 102.75 4.69 -71.02
N ALA A 118 102.53 5.75 -71.81
CA ALA A 118 101.75 6.91 -71.41
C ALA A 118 100.24 6.60 -71.42
N LEU A 119 99.73 6.04 -72.52
CA LEU A 119 98.32 5.67 -72.67
C LEU A 119 97.86 4.70 -71.59
N ALA A 120 98.66 3.67 -71.27
CA ALA A 120 98.33 2.72 -70.21
C ALA A 120 98.17 3.36 -68.81
N ARG A 121 98.94 4.42 -68.51
CA ARG A 121 98.81 5.17 -67.24
C ARG A 121 97.58 6.07 -67.23
N ILE A 122 97.22 6.67 -68.36
CA ILE A 122 95.99 7.46 -68.50
C ILE A 122 94.77 6.55 -68.30
N SER A 123 94.70 5.41 -68.99
CA SER A 123 93.58 4.46 -68.84
C SER A 123 93.46 3.88 -67.42
N ALA A 124 94.57 3.71 -66.71
CA ALA A 124 94.55 3.26 -65.31
C ALA A 124 93.97 4.34 -64.38
N ALA A 125 94.45 5.59 -64.51
CA ALA A 125 93.96 6.71 -63.71
C ALA A 125 92.48 7.07 -64.02
N GLU A 126 92.04 6.90 -65.27
CA GLU A 126 90.63 7.09 -65.64
C GLU A 126 89.71 6.01 -65.06
N ALA A 127 90.19 4.77 -64.94
CA ALA A 127 89.46 3.68 -64.30
C ALA A 127 89.38 3.85 -62.78
N GLU A 128 90.51 4.13 -62.12
CA GLU A 128 90.59 4.41 -60.67
C GLU A 128 89.68 5.59 -60.30
N ALA A 129 89.77 6.70 -61.04
CA ALA A 129 88.89 7.84 -60.85
C ALA A 129 87.41 7.56 -61.18
N ALA A 130 87.07 6.47 -61.89
CA ALA A 130 85.68 6.06 -62.15
C ALA A 130 85.14 5.17 -61.01
N GLU A 131 85.99 4.33 -60.42
CA GLU A 131 85.69 3.52 -59.24
C GLU A 131 85.42 4.42 -58.01
N ASP A 132 86.29 5.41 -57.76
CA ASP A 132 86.07 6.49 -56.77
C ASP A 132 84.70 7.17 -56.92
N ARG A 133 84.27 7.40 -58.17
CA ARG A 133 82.98 8.05 -58.49
C ARG A 133 81.79 7.13 -58.22
N ALA A 134 81.95 5.82 -58.36
CA ALA A 134 80.92 4.84 -58.03
C ALA A 134 80.75 4.71 -56.51
N ASP A 135 81.86 4.56 -55.77
CA ASP A 135 81.84 4.46 -54.30
C ASP A 135 81.32 5.74 -53.65
N ALA A 136 81.70 6.92 -54.17
CA ALA A 136 81.16 8.20 -53.72
C ALA A 136 79.65 8.35 -54.00
N ALA A 137 79.09 7.64 -54.98
CA ALA A 137 77.64 7.60 -55.20
C ALA A 137 76.96 6.65 -54.21
N ILE A 138 77.48 5.43 -54.04
CA ILE A 138 76.97 4.42 -53.09
C ILE A 138 76.92 4.97 -51.67
N ALA A 139 77.99 5.65 -51.22
CA ALA A 139 78.06 6.27 -49.90
C ALA A 139 76.96 7.35 -49.68
N ARG A 140 76.62 8.13 -50.72
CA ARG A 140 75.55 9.14 -50.66
C ARG A 140 74.16 8.50 -50.59
N GLU A 141 73.93 7.42 -51.33
CA GLU A 141 72.66 6.68 -51.28
C GLU A 141 72.44 6.02 -49.91
N GLN A 142 73.49 5.45 -49.32
CA GLN A 142 73.46 4.90 -47.96
C GLN A 142 73.18 5.96 -46.90
N ALA A 143 73.84 7.13 -46.97
CA ALA A 143 73.56 8.26 -46.08
C ALA A 143 72.10 8.73 -46.20
N ALA A 144 71.61 8.92 -47.44
CA ALA A 144 70.22 9.31 -47.68
C ALA A 144 69.20 8.23 -47.23
N ALA A 145 69.57 6.95 -47.27
CA ALA A 145 68.75 5.87 -46.72
C ALA A 145 68.70 5.89 -45.19
N ALA A 146 69.84 6.14 -44.52
CA ALA A 146 69.92 6.28 -43.07
C ALA A 146 69.08 7.48 -42.57
N ASP A 147 69.10 8.61 -43.27
CA ASP A 147 68.26 9.77 -42.93
C ASP A 147 66.77 9.49 -43.11
N ARG A 148 66.37 8.82 -44.21
CA ARG A 148 64.97 8.36 -44.38
C ARG A 148 64.55 7.42 -43.26
N ALA A 149 65.43 6.50 -42.84
CA ALA A 149 65.16 5.60 -41.71
C ALA A 149 64.98 6.38 -40.39
N ARG A 150 65.90 7.31 -40.07
CA ARG A 150 65.83 8.19 -38.89
C ARG A 150 64.51 8.98 -38.82
N ILE A 151 64.14 9.66 -39.92
CA ILE A 151 62.89 10.44 -40.00
C ILE A 151 61.67 9.53 -39.82
N SER A 152 61.68 8.32 -40.37
CA SER A 152 60.60 7.35 -40.18
C SER A 152 60.49 6.84 -38.74
N ALA A 153 61.62 6.68 -38.03
CA ALA A 153 61.65 6.27 -36.63
C ALA A 153 61.17 7.39 -35.70
N GLU A 154 61.65 8.63 -35.88
CA GLU A 154 61.14 9.80 -35.15
C GLU A 154 59.63 9.99 -35.32
N ARG A 155 59.12 9.79 -36.55
CA ARG A 155 57.69 9.86 -36.82
C ARG A 155 56.91 8.78 -36.06
N ARG A 156 57.36 7.51 -36.11
CA ARG A 156 56.73 6.40 -35.37
C ARG A 156 56.76 6.62 -33.86
N MET A 157 57.84 7.19 -33.30
CA MET A 157 57.92 7.55 -31.88
C MET A 157 56.87 8.61 -31.52
N ARG A 158 56.74 9.68 -32.31
CA ARG A 158 55.72 10.73 -32.07
C ARG A 158 54.29 10.18 -32.22
N GLU A 159 54.04 9.31 -33.18
CA GLU A 159 52.75 8.64 -33.36
C GLU A 159 52.44 7.67 -32.21
N ALA A 160 53.43 6.95 -31.68
CA ALA A 160 53.30 6.09 -30.50
C ALA A 160 53.08 6.88 -29.21
N GLU A 161 53.81 7.98 -28.98
CA GLU A 161 53.58 8.89 -27.84
C GLU A 161 52.18 9.50 -27.88
N GLN A 162 51.68 9.88 -29.06
CA GLN A 162 50.31 10.39 -29.21
C GLN A 162 49.27 9.29 -28.94
N ALA A 163 49.50 8.07 -29.41
CA ALA A 163 48.63 6.93 -29.11
C ALA A 163 48.62 6.59 -27.61
N GLN A 164 49.78 6.62 -26.94
CA GLN A 164 49.89 6.40 -25.50
C GLN A 164 49.15 7.50 -24.71
N ARG A 165 49.38 8.78 -25.01
CA ARG A 165 48.66 9.90 -24.36
C ARG A 165 47.15 9.88 -24.61
N LEU A 166 46.69 9.23 -25.68
CA LEU A 166 45.26 8.99 -25.95
C LEU A 166 44.73 7.74 -25.23
N ALA A 167 45.57 6.76 -24.90
CA ALA A 167 45.22 5.62 -24.06
C ALA A 167 45.16 6.03 -22.58
N GLU A 168 46.17 6.73 -22.07
CA GLU A 168 46.22 7.29 -20.71
C GLU A 168 44.96 8.14 -20.43
N LYS A 169 44.63 9.09 -21.32
CA LYS A 169 43.39 9.88 -21.20
C LYS A 169 42.10 9.07 -21.26
N ARG A 170 42.08 7.90 -21.89
CA ARG A 170 40.91 7.00 -21.87
C ARG A 170 40.83 6.25 -20.57
N GLU A 171 41.95 5.82 -19.99
CA GLU A 171 41.98 5.23 -18.66
C GLU A 171 41.60 6.24 -17.57
N ASP A 172 42.15 7.45 -17.61
CA ASP A 172 41.82 8.51 -16.65
C ASP A 172 40.34 8.88 -16.71
N ASN A 173 39.78 9.04 -17.92
CA ASN A 173 38.35 9.26 -18.10
C ASN A 173 37.52 8.07 -17.60
N ALA A 174 37.92 6.83 -17.91
CA ALA A 174 37.20 5.64 -17.46
C ALA A 174 37.24 5.46 -15.93
N ARG A 175 38.36 5.82 -15.27
CA ARG A 175 38.47 5.85 -13.81
C ARG A 175 37.55 6.92 -13.22
N ALA A 176 37.56 8.14 -13.77
CA ALA A 176 36.66 9.22 -13.34
C ALA A 176 35.17 8.94 -13.66
N ASP A 177 34.86 8.12 -14.65
CA ASP A 177 33.51 7.61 -14.91
C ASP A 177 33.10 6.55 -13.89
N LEU A 178 33.99 5.60 -13.58
CA LEU A 178 33.76 4.59 -12.53
C LEU A 178 33.60 5.21 -11.15
N GLU A 179 34.46 6.16 -10.76
CA GLU A 179 34.37 6.88 -9.49
C GLU A 179 33.03 7.62 -9.37
N ARG A 180 32.59 8.33 -10.43
CA ARG A 180 31.27 9.00 -10.45
C ARG A 180 30.09 8.01 -10.42
N ILE A 181 30.23 6.83 -11.00
CA ILE A 181 29.22 5.76 -10.90
C ILE A 181 29.20 5.18 -9.48
N GLU A 182 30.35 4.98 -8.84
CA GLU A 182 30.43 4.52 -7.45
C GLU A 182 29.88 5.55 -6.47
N GLU A 183 30.21 6.83 -6.59
CA GLU A 183 29.63 7.90 -5.77
C GLU A 183 28.10 7.98 -5.93
N LYS A 184 27.62 7.95 -7.17
CA LYS A 184 26.17 8.01 -7.47
C LYS A 184 25.44 6.78 -6.95
N THR A 185 25.98 5.57 -7.13
CA THR A 185 25.34 4.34 -6.63
C THR A 185 25.42 4.23 -5.10
N ARG A 186 26.48 4.70 -4.45
CA ARG A 186 26.54 4.83 -2.98
C ARG A 186 25.47 5.80 -2.47
N ALA A 187 25.28 6.95 -3.13
CA ALA A 187 24.24 7.92 -2.78
C ALA A 187 22.81 7.34 -2.98
N GLU A 188 22.56 6.66 -4.11
CA GLU A 188 21.29 5.97 -4.37
C GLU A 188 21.00 4.85 -3.36
N VAL A 189 22.02 4.08 -2.96
CA VAL A 189 21.89 3.04 -1.92
C VAL A 189 21.60 3.64 -0.54
N LEU A 190 22.20 4.78 -0.19
CA LEU A 190 21.88 5.50 1.05
C LEU A 190 20.44 6.04 1.03
N GLU A 191 20.03 6.72 -0.05
CA GLU A 191 18.67 7.26 -0.20
C GLU A 191 17.61 6.15 -0.18
N LEU A 192 17.87 5.01 -0.82
CA LEU A 192 17.02 3.82 -0.74
C LEU A 192 17.03 3.18 0.66
N GLY A 193 18.15 3.22 1.37
CA GLY A 193 18.27 2.76 2.75
C GLY A 193 17.45 3.61 3.73
N GLU A 194 17.47 4.93 3.58
CA GLU A 194 16.63 5.87 4.34
C GLU A 194 15.14 5.64 4.05
N LYS A 195 14.75 5.58 2.76
CA LYS A 195 13.38 5.27 2.34
C LYS A 195 12.89 3.92 2.87
N LEU A 196 13.75 2.89 2.89
CA LEU A 196 13.44 1.58 3.48
C LEU A 196 13.28 1.68 5.00
N GLY A 197 14.12 2.47 5.67
CA GLY A 197 14.03 2.73 7.11
C GLY A 197 12.71 3.42 7.49
N ASP A 198 12.30 4.44 6.74
CA ASP A 198 11.05 5.15 6.98
C ASP A 198 9.82 4.32 6.59
N ALA A 199 9.90 3.52 5.52
CA ALA A 199 8.86 2.55 5.17
C ALA A 199 8.66 1.49 6.27
N LYS A 200 9.73 1.04 6.92
CA LYS A 200 9.66 0.13 8.09
C LYS A 200 9.01 0.79 9.30
N LYS A 201 9.44 2.01 9.67
CA LYS A 201 8.78 2.79 10.75
C LYS A 201 7.29 2.99 10.48
N ALA A 202 6.92 3.30 9.23
CA ALA A 202 5.53 3.47 8.83
C ALA A 202 4.72 2.15 8.91
N ALA A 203 5.32 1.01 8.57
CA ALA A 203 4.72 -0.31 8.75
C ALA A 203 4.55 -0.66 10.24
N GLU A 204 5.58 -0.48 11.07
CA GLU A 204 5.54 -0.70 12.53
C GLU A 204 4.46 0.17 13.20
N LEU A 205 4.33 1.44 12.79
CA LEU A 205 3.26 2.33 13.26
C LEU A 205 1.87 1.87 12.78
N ALA A 206 1.73 1.38 11.56
CA ALA A 206 0.46 0.83 11.06
C ALA A 206 0.06 -0.48 11.78
N GLU A 207 1.02 -1.36 12.06
CA GLU A 207 0.81 -2.57 12.87
C GLU A 207 0.40 -2.20 14.30
N GLY A 208 1.05 -1.22 14.93
CA GLY A 208 0.65 -0.68 16.23
C GLY A 208 -0.79 -0.14 16.22
N VAL A 209 -1.14 0.72 15.25
CA VAL A 209 -2.49 1.29 15.12
C VAL A 209 -3.55 0.20 14.86
N THR A 210 -3.27 -0.81 14.05
CA THR A 210 -4.22 -1.91 13.82
C THR A 210 -4.35 -2.85 15.03
N ALA A 211 -3.27 -3.07 15.78
CA ALA A 211 -3.32 -3.79 17.05
C ALA A 211 -4.17 -3.05 18.10
N ASP A 212 -4.02 -1.73 18.22
CA ASP A 212 -4.82 -0.90 19.12
C ASP A 212 -6.28 -0.81 18.70
N GLN A 213 -6.58 -0.67 17.41
CA GLN A 213 -7.95 -0.78 16.90
C GLN A 213 -8.55 -2.16 17.20
N ALA A 214 -7.77 -3.24 17.07
CA ALA A 214 -8.22 -4.59 17.43
C ALA A 214 -8.41 -4.76 18.95
N ASN A 215 -7.63 -4.07 19.79
CA ASN A 215 -7.79 -4.02 21.24
C ASN A 215 -9.09 -3.27 21.61
N GLN A 216 -9.31 -2.09 21.04
CA GLN A 216 -10.53 -1.29 21.22
C GLN A 216 -11.79 -2.04 20.76
N LEU A 217 -11.74 -2.67 19.58
CA LEU A 217 -12.83 -3.52 19.07
C LEU A 217 -13.05 -4.80 19.89
N ARG A 218 -12.08 -5.24 20.71
CA ARG A 218 -12.29 -6.29 21.70
C ARG A 218 -12.97 -5.74 22.96
N ALA A 219 -12.48 -4.62 23.50
CA ALA A 219 -13.03 -3.95 24.68
C ALA A 219 -14.52 -3.55 24.49
N LEU A 220 -14.85 -2.88 23.38
CA LEU A 220 -16.22 -2.49 23.03
C LEU A 220 -17.15 -3.70 22.84
N ARG A 221 -16.62 -4.86 22.41
CA ARG A 221 -17.42 -6.11 22.30
C ARG A 221 -17.68 -6.77 23.65
N THR A 222 -16.79 -6.63 24.64
CA THR A 222 -17.08 -7.03 26.03
C THR A 222 -18.10 -6.10 26.66
N GLU A 223 -17.89 -4.78 26.62
CA GLU A 223 -18.83 -3.78 27.14
C GLU A 223 -20.24 -3.94 26.54
N ASN A 224 -20.35 -4.14 25.23
CA ASN A 224 -21.65 -4.34 24.59
C ASN A 224 -22.36 -5.62 25.04
N ARG A 225 -21.64 -6.70 25.38
CA ARG A 225 -22.21 -7.93 25.96
C ARG A 225 -22.67 -7.72 27.40
N GLU A 226 -21.89 -6.98 28.18
CA GLU A 226 -22.23 -6.63 29.57
C GLU A 226 -23.48 -5.75 29.62
N LEU A 227 -23.57 -4.74 28.74
CA LEU A 227 -24.76 -3.90 28.58
C LEU A 227 -25.98 -4.69 28.06
N GLN A 228 -25.79 -5.67 27.17
CA GLN A 228 -26.86 -6.59 26.76
C GLN A 228 -27.35 -7.45 27.93
N ALA A 229 -26.45 -8.02 28.73
CA ALA A 229 -26.78 -8.84 29.90
C ALA A 229 -27.49 -8.03 31.00
N ALA A 230 -27.03 -6.80 31.27
CA ALA A 230 -27.69 -5.88 32.17
C ALA A 230 -29.10 -5.50 31.67
N ARG A 231 -29.26 -5.26 30.35
CA ARG A 231 -30.58 -5.01 29.75
C ARG A 231 -31.53 -6.20 29.87
N THR A 232 -31.06 -7.44 29.69
CA THR A 232 -31.91 -8.62 29.92
C THR A 232 -32.34 -8.73 31.39
N ALA A 233 -31.42 -8.58 32.34
CA ALA A 233 -31.74 -8.63 33.76
C ALA A 233 -32.76 -7.55 34.19
N LEU A 234 -32.64 -6.33 33.66
CA LEU A 234 -33.61 -5.25 33.91
C LEU A 234 -34.98 -5.51 33.26
N ASN A 235 -35.03 -6.15 32.08
CA ASN A 235 -36.29 -6.58 31.47
C ASN A 235 -36.96 -7.68 32.32
N ASP A 236 -36.18 -8.63 32.84
CA ASP A 236 -36.69 -9.73 33.66
C ASP A 236 -37.20 -9.22 35.02
N GLU A 237 -36.51 -8.26 35.67
CA GLU A 237 -37.06 -7.59 36.85
C GLU A 237 -38.34 -6.83 36.49
N LEU A 238 -38.38 -6.05 35.41
CA LEU A 238 -39.57 -5.29 35.02
C LEU A 238 -40.77 -6.21 34.76
N ALA A 239 -40.56 -7.35 34.11
CA ALA A 239 -41.59 -8.38 33.91
C ALA A 239 -42.09 -8.96 35.24
N GLU A 240 -41.19 -9.23 36.19
CA GLU A 240 -41.55 -9.72 37.52
C GLU A 240 -42.29 -8.67 38.36
N ARG A 241 -41.84 -7.40 38.35
CA ARG A 241 -42.58 -6.27 38.96
C ARG A 241 -43.97 -6.13 38.34
N GLY A 242 -44.11 -6.37 37.03
CA GLY A 242 -45.39 -6.44 36.34
C GLY A 242 -46.31 -7.53 36.88
N ARG A 243 -45.80 -8.76 37.05
CA ARG A 243 -46.55 -9.89 37.66
C ARG A 243 -46.96 -9.58 39.11
N GLN A 244 -46.08 -8.98 39.89
CA GLN A 244 -46.34 -8.55 41.27
C GLN A 244 -47.45 -7.48 41.32
N LEU A 245 -47.39 -6.47 40.45
CA LEU A 245 -48.40 -5.41 40.35
C LEU A 245 -49.76 -5.98 39.93
N GLN A 246 -49.82 -6.85 38.93
CA GLN A 246 -51.07 -7.50 38.50
C GLN A 246 -51.67 -8.34 39.63
N THR A 247 -50.83 -9.05 40.38
CA THR A 247 -51.26 -9.83 41.57
C THR A 247 -51.82 -8.92 42.66
N ALA A 248 -51.16 -7.80 42.95
CA ALA A 248 -51.62 -6.80 43.93
C ALA A 248 -52.91 -6.08 43.50
N GLN A 249 -53.10 -5.83 42.20
CA GLN A 249 -54.36 -5.31 41.66
C GLN A 249 -55.50 -6.33 41.85
N HIS A 250 -55.26 -7.61 41.53
CA HIS A 250 -56.26 -8.67 41.70
C HIS A 250 -56.64 -8.88 43.18
N THR A 251 -55.68 -8.87 44.11
CA THR A 251 -55.99 -8.95 45.55
C THR A 251 -56.72 -7.70 46.05
N SER A 252 -56.37 -6.51 45.56
CA SER A 252 -57.09 -5.26 45.89
C SER A 252 -58.55 -5.28 45.41
N VAL A 253 -58.82 -5.77 44.20
CA VAL A 253 -60.19 -5.96 43.69
C VAL A 253 -60.94 -6.97 44.55
N ARG A 254 -60.37 -8.14 44.84
CA ARG A 254 -60.99 -9.16 45.69
C ARG A 254 -61.34 -8.61 47.09
N LEU A 255 -60.42 -7.87 47.71
CA LEU A 255 -60.64 -7.25 49.03
C LEU A 255 -61.76 -6.19 49.00
N ARG A 256 -61.92 -5.44 47.89
CA ARG A 256 -63.04 -4.51 47.71
C ARG A 256 -64.37 -5.25 47.57
N THR A 257 -64.43 -6.34 46.80
CA THR A 257 -65.64 -7.18 46.68
C THR A 257 -66.02 -7.78 48.03
N GLN A 258 -65.05 -8.31 48.78
CA GLN A 258 -65.28 -8.81 50.13
C GLN A 258 -65.77 -7.71 51.08
N LEU A 259 -65.21 -6.48 50.99
CA LEU A 259 -65.67 -5.35 51.79
C LEU A 259 -67.14 -4.98 51.49
N SER A 260 -67.55 -4.96 50.21
CA SER A 260 -68.97 -4.74 49.84
C SER A 260 -69.88 -5.87 50.35
N GLU A 261 -69.50 -7.14 50.19
CA GLU A 261 -70.27 -8.26 50.74
C GLU A 261 -70.44 -8.14 52.27
N HIS A 262 -69.41 -7.68 52.98
CA HIS A 262 -69.47 -7.47 54.43
C HIS A 262 -70.32 -6.25 54.82
N SER A 263 -70.30 -5.15 54.05
CA SER A 263 -71.20 -4.01 54.30
C SER A 263 -72.66 -4.37 54.02
N ASP A 264 -72.95 -5.12 52.96
CA ASP A 264 -74.31 -5.54 52.61
C ASP A 264 -74.88 -6.49 53.67
N ARG A 265 -74.07 -7.44 54.16
CA ARG A 265 -74.43 -8.32 55.29
C ARG A 265 -74.66 -7.50 56.57
N ALA A 266 -73.85 -6.50 56.86
CA ALA A 266 -74.02 -5.64 58.05
C ALA A 266 -75.30 -4.80 57.97
N ALA A 267 -75.63 -4.25 56.79
CA ALA A 267 -76.87 -3.51 56.56
C ALA A 267 -78.09 -4.43 56.70
N ALA A 268 -78.05 -5.65 56.13
CA ALA A 268 -79.11 -6.64 56.26
C ALA A 268 -79.34 -7.07 57.72
N LEU A 269 -78.28 -7.31 58.49
CA LEU A 269 -78.36 -7.63 59.93
C LEU A 269 -78.91 -6.45 60.75
N THR A 270 -78.55 -5.21 60.39
CA THR A 270 -79.07 -4.00 61.04
C THR A 270 -80.58 -3.83 60.78
N LEU A 271 -81.04 -4.11 59.55
CA LEU A 271 -82.46 -4.12 59.22
C LEU A 271 -83.21 -5.24 59.96
N GLN A 272 -82.66 -6.46 60.00
CA GLN A 272 -83.24 -7.58 60.76
C GLN A 272 -83.37 -7.26 62.25
N LEU A 273 -82.35 -6.63 62.85
CA LEU A 273 -82.40 -6.18 64.24
C LEU A 273 -83.49 -5.12 64.45
N ALA A 274 -83.60 -4.13 63.55
CA ALA A 274 -84.63 -3.10 63.62
C ALA A 274 -86.06 -3.70 63.56
N THR A 275 -86.31 -4.60 62.59
CA THR A 275 -87.60 -5.33 62.50
C THR A 275 -87.86 -6.13 63.78
N ALA A 276 -86.91 -6.95 64.24
CA ALA A 276 -87.07 -7.74 65.45
C ALA A 276 -87.32 -6.89 66.71
N THR A 277 -86.77 -5.67 66.79
CA THR A 277 -87.09 -4.74 67.88
C THR A 277 -88.51 -4.16 67.77
N ALA A 278 -89.01 -3.90 66.56
CA ALA A 278 -90.37 -3.41 66.32
C ALA A 278 -91.43 -4.50 66.57
N ASP A 279 -91.15 -5.74 66.17
CA ASP A 279 -91.96 -6.92 66.50
C ASP A 279 -92.01 -7.12 68.02
N ALA A 280 -90.87 -6.98 68.71
CA ALA A 280 -90.78 -7.11 70.16
C ALA A 280 -91.43 -5.95 70.94
N THR A 281 -91.57 -4.75 70.38
CA THR A 281 -92.40 -3.69 70.98
C THR A 281 -93.88 -3.97 70.76
N THR A 282 -94.28 -4.35 69.53
CA THR A 282 -95.67 -4.68 69.19
C THR A 282 -96.20 -5.80 70.08
N ALA A 283 -95.46 -6.91 70.22
CA ALA A 283 -95.84 -8.03 71.07
C ALA A 283 -95.93 -7.67 72.57
N ARG A 284 -95.20 -6.65 73.05
CA ARG A 284 -95.34 -6.14 74.42
C ARG A 284 -96.59 -5.28 74.58
N GLU A 285 -96.91 -4.46 73.60
CA GLU A 285 -98.13 -3.64 73.59
C GLU A 285 -99.38 -4.53 73.51
N GLU A 286 -99.36 -5.59 72.69
CA GLU A 286 -100.39 -6.63 72.65
C GLU A 286 -100.51 -7.38 73.98
N ALA A 287 -99.39 -7.74 74.63
CA ALA A 287 -99.40 -8.37 75.96
C ALA A 287 -100.01 -7.46 77.04
N LEU A 288 -99.76 -6.14 77.00
CA LEU A 288 -100.38 -5.17 77.91
C LEU A 288 -101.87 -4.95 77.60
N ALA A 289 -102.24 -4.88 76.31
CA ALA A 289 -103.63 -4.74 75.88
C ALA A 289 -104.47 -5.97 76.26
N THR A 290 -103.91 -7.18 76.13
CA THR A 290 -104.56 -8.42 76.58
C THR A 290 -104.62 -8.50 78.11
N HIS A 291 -103.57 -8.12 78.84
CA HIS A 291 -103.59 -8.06 80.31
C HIS A 291 -104.71 -7.14 80.83
N THR A 292 -104.76 -5.88 80.40
CA THR A 292 -105.80 -4.94 80.85
C THR A 292 -107.20 -5.35 80.42
N THR A 293 -107.35 -6.11 79.33
CA THR A 293 -108.64 -6.66 78.90
C THR A 293 -109.07 -7.82 79.80
N LEU A 294 -108.12 -8.69 80.19
CA LEU A 294 -108.34 -9.78 81.13
C LEU A 294 -108.63 -9.27 82.55
N GLU A 295 -108.01 -8.17 82.97
CA GLU A 295 -108.35 -7.47 84.23
C GLU A 295 -109.78 -6.91 84.20
N ARG A 296 -110.18 -6.24 83.11
CA ARG A 296 -111.56 -5.76 82.91
C ARG A 296 -112.58 -6.91 82.92
N VAL A 297 -112.26 -8.06 82.31
CA VAL A 297 -113.12 -9.25 82.34
C VAL A 297 -113.21 -9.85 83.75
N ARG A 298 -112.12 -9.89 84.53
CA ARG A 298 -112.14 -10.30 85.94
C ARG A 298 -113.02 -9.37 86.78
N GLN A 299 -112.78 -8.07 86.71
CA GLN A 299 -113.58 -7.05 87.42
C GLN A 299 -115.07 -7.20 87.12
N HIS A 300 -115.44 -7.33 85.84
CA HIS A 300 -116.84 -7.51 85.45
C HIS A 300 -117.45 -8.83 85.98
N HIS A 301 -116.67 -9.92 86.04
CA HIS A 301 -117.12 -11.18 86.62
C HIS A 301 -117.26 -11.11 88.16
N ASP A 302 -116.37 -10.39 88.84
CA ASP A 302 -116.46 -10.13 90.28
C ASP A 302 -117.67 -9.23 90.61
N GLU A 303 -117.94 -8.20 89.79
CA GLU A 303 -119.14 -7.36 89.86
C GLU A 303 -120.43 -8.18 89.65
N GLN A 304 -120.50 -8.97 88.59
CA GLN A 304 -121.63 -9.90 88.35
C GLN A 304 -121.84 -10.86 89.53
N THR A 305 -120.75 -11.39 90.08
CA THR A 305 -120.80 -12.33 91.22
C THR A 305 -121.28 -11.63 92.50
N GLN A 306 -120.89 -10.38 92.73
CA GLN A 306 -121.41 -9.57 93.85
C GLN A 306 -122.89 -9.22 93.65
N HIS A 307 -123.29 -8.86 92.43
CA HIS A 307 -124.69 -8.54 92.10
C HIS A 307 -125.60 -9.76 92.32
N LEU A 308 -125.23 -10.93 91.80
CA LEU A 308 -125.97 -12.19 91.97
C LEU A 308 -126.05 -12.62 93.45
N ARG A 309 -125.02 -12.34 94.27
CA ARG A 309 -125.07 -12.55 95.72
C ARG A 309 -126.09 -11.63 96.40
N ALA A 310 -126.08 -10.34 96.05
CA ALA A 310 -127.03 -9.36 96.58
C ALA A 310 -128.48 -9.66 96.16
N GLU A 311 -128.71 -10.10 94.92
CA GLU A 311 -130.02 -10.59 94.47
C GLU A 311 -130.48 -11.83 95.25
N LEU A 312 -129.57 -12.79 95.50
CA LEU A 312 -129.87 -14.00 96.26
C LEU A 312 -130.15 -13.70 97.74
N GLU A 313 -129.43 -12.75 98.34
CA GLU A 313 -129.69 -12.26 99.71
C GLU A 313 -131.03 -11.50 99.79
N ALA A 314 -131.34 -10.63 98.82
CA ALA A 314 -132.64 -9.97 98.73
C ALA A 314 -133.79 -10.98 98.53
N ALA A 315 -133.58 -12.03 97.72
CA ALA A 315 -134.55 -13.11 97.53
C ALA A 315 -134.76 -13.94 98.80
N ARG A 316 -133.71 -14.18 99.60
CA ARG A 316 -133.82 -14.80 100.93
C ARG A 316 -134.63 -13.92 101.88
N GLN A 317 -134.32 -12.62 101.96
CA GLN A 317 -135.08 -11.67 102.80
C GLN A 317 -136.55 -11.60 102.38
N GLN A 318 -136.86 -11.65 101.08
CA GLN A 318 -138.25 -11.75 100.57
C GLN A 318 -138.93 -13.09 100.91
N ALA A 319 -138.18 -14.19 101.01
CA ALA A 319 -138.72 -15.47 101.47
C ALA A 319 -138.98 -15.47 102.98
N GLU A 320 -138.09 -14.86 103.78
CA GLU A 320 -138.23 -14.72 105.23
C GLU A 320 -139.37 -13.77 105.63
N THR A 321 -139.56 -12.65 104.93
CA THR A 321 -140.71 -11.77 105.16
C THR A 321 -142.02 -12.47 104.77
N ARG A 322 -142.09 -13.15 103.63
CA ARG A 322 -143.27 -13.97 103.27
C ARG A 322 -143.53 -15.11 104.26
N ALA A 323 -142.49 -15.75 104.81
CA ALA A 323 -142.65 -16.79 105.82
C ALA A 323 -143.20 -16.24 107.13
N THR A 324 -142.73 -15.07 107.58
CA THR A 324 -143.26 -14.41 108.78
C THR A 324 -144.66 -13.81 108.58
N GLU A 325 -144.98 -13.34 107.37
CA GLU A 325 -146.36 -13.00 106.97
C GLU A 325 -147.27 -14.23 106.99
N LEU A 326 -146.83 -15.39 106.48
CA LEU A 326 -147.60 -16.64 106.54
C LEU A 326 -147.83 -17.11 107.98
N ILE A 327 -146.82 -17.05 108.85
CA ILE A 327 -146.98 -17.36 110.29
C ILE A 327 -147.97 -16.40 110.94
N ARG A 328 -147.93 -15.10 110.59
CA ARG A 328 -148.90 -14.11 111.09
C ARG A 328 -150.32 -14.38 110.58
N LEU A 329 -150.49 -14.75 109.32
CA LEU A 329 -151.80 -15.11 108.76
C LEU A 329 -152.33 -16.41 109.37
N GLN A 330 -151.45 -17.38 109.62
CA GLN A 330 -151.82 -18.63 110.28
C GLN A 330 -152.25 -18.41 111.74
N THR A 331 -151.49 -17.64 112.52
CA THR A 331 -151.85 -17.32 113.92
C THR A 331 -153.11 -16.45 114.03
N LEU A 332 -153.37 -15.56 113.07
CA LEU A 332 -154.66 -14.88 112.94
C LEU A 332 -155.79 -15.86 112.63
N HIS A 333 -155.56 -16.82 111.73
CA HIS A 333 -156.56 -17.83 111.37
C HIS A 333 -156.84 -18.82 112.52
N GLU A 334 -155.83 -19.17 113.32
CA GLU A 334 -155.97 -19.95 114.55
C GLU A 334 -156.81 -19.18 115.59
N ALA A 335 -156.55 -17.88 115.78
CA ALA A 335 -157.37 -17.03 116.64
C ALA A 335 -158.82 -16.86 116.14
N ASP A 336 -159.04 -16.77 114.83
CA ASP A 336 -160.39 -16.78 114.22
C ASP A 336 -161.08 -18.14 114.43
N GLN A 337 -160.35 -19.26 114.37
CA GLN A 337 -160.90 -20.60 114.65
C GLN A 337 -161.29 -20.75 116.13
N ASP A 338 -160.46 -20.28 117.06
CA ASP A 338 -160.74 -20.28 118.50
C ASP A 338 -161.93 -19.37 118.82
N LEU A 339 -162.02 -18.18 118.24
CA LEU A 339 -163.18 -17.29 118.39
C LEU A 339 -164.46 -17.94 117.82
N LEU A 340 -164.37 -18.63 116.69
CA LEU A 340 -165.49 -19.42 116.15
C LEU A 340 -165.84 -20.64 117.01
N ALA A 341 -164.89 -21.22 117.75
CA ALA A 341 -165.14 -22.28 118.73
C ALA A 341 -165.82 -21.72 119.99
N GLU A 342 -165.36 -20.57 120.50
CA GLU A 342 -165.97 -19.89 121.64
C GLU A 342 -167.41 -19.45 121.31
N LEU A 343 -167.63 -18.81 120.16
CA LEU A 343 -168.97 -18.41 119.70
C LEU A 343 -169.91 -19.61 119.50
N ARG A 344 -169.39 -20.79 119.09
CA ARG A 344 -170.17 -22.04 119.06
C ARG A 344 -170.49 -22.53 120.48
N GLY A 345 -169.54 -22.44 121.42
CA GLY A 345 -169.75 -22.76 122.83
C GLY A 345 -170.83 -21.88 123.46
N GLN A 346 -170.68 -20.56 123.34
CA GLN A 346 -171.68 -19.56 123.77
C GLN A 346 -173.06 -19.83 123.14
N ARG A 347 -173.11 -20.25 121.87
CA ARG A 347 -174.37 -20.63 121.20
C ARG A 347 -175.00 -21.91 121.81
N GLU A 348 -174.22 -22.96 122.04
CA GLU A 348 -174.76 -24.17 122.67
C GLU A 348 -175.14 -23.94 124.14
N ASP A 349 -174.43 -23.09 124.88
CA ASP A 349 -174.82 -22.65 126.23
C ASP A 349 -176.13 -21.85 126.22
N LEU A 350 -176.28 -20.90 125.29
CA LEU A 350 -177.53 -20.14 125.11
C LEU A 350 -178.69 -21.06 124.70
N LYS A 351 -178.42 -22.07 123.87
CA LYS A 351 -179.40 -23.09 123.49
C LYS A 351 -179.75 -24.03 124.65
N ALA A 352 -178.78 -24.45 125.47
CA ALA A 352 -179.04 -25.23 126.68
C ALA A 352 -179.87 -24.43 127.70
N ARG A 353 -179.64 -23.12 127.82
CA ARG A 353 -180.49 -22.20 128.62
C ARG A 353 -181.89 -22.06 128.02
N HIS A 354 -182.01 -21.94 126.69
CA HIS A 354 -183.29 -21.93 125.99
C HIS A 354 -184.08 -23.22 126.24
N ASP A 355 -183.43 -24.39 126.12
CA ASP A 355 -184.07 -25.70 126.27
C ASP A 355 -184.40 -26.01 127.74
N ALA A 356 -183.60 -25.49 128.68
CA ALA A 356 -183.95 -25.46 130.11
C ALA A 356 -185.19 -24.60 130.37
N LEU A 357 -185.24 -23.36 129.86
CA LEU A 357 -186.42 -22.49 129.97
C LEU A 357 -187.64 -23.11 129.28
N HIS A 358 -187.46 -23.77 128.13
CA HIS A 358 -188.54 -24.45 127.41
C HIS A 358 -189.07 -25.68 128.17
N THR A 359 -188.21 -26.39 128.91
CA THR A 359 -188.64 -27.49 129.79
C THR A 359 -189.23 -27.00 131.12
N GLU A 360 -188.83 -25.84 131.65
CA GLU A 360 -189.54 -25.16 132.74
C GLU A 360 -190.92 -24.68 132.31
N VAL A 361 -191.05 -24.03 131.16
CA VAL A 361 -192.34 -23.69 130.54
C VAL A 361 -193.18 -24.95 130.29
N GLY A 362 -192.56 -26.07 129.92
CA GLY A 362 -193.22 -27.37 129.82
C GLY A 362 -193.80 -27.86 131.15
N LYS A 363 -193.01 -27.82 132.23
CA LYS A 363 -193.44 -28.19 133.59
C LYS A 363 -194.59 -27.31 134.08
N LEU A 364 -194.44 -25.99 134.01
CA LEU A 364 -195.47 -25.01 134.39
C LEU A 364 -196.78 -25.25 133.63
N ARG A 365 -196.71 -25.63 132.34
CA ARG A 365 -197.88 -25.97 131.53
C ARG A 365 -198.55 -27.26 132.00
N THR A 366 -197.79 -28.29 132.36
CA THR A 366 -198.34 -29.52 132.95
C THR A 366 -198.93 -29.32 134.36
N GLU A 367 -198.37 -28.42 135.18
CA GLU A 367 -198.94 -28.04 136.49
C GLU A 367 -200.28 -27.32 136.32
N ILE A 368 -200.36 -26.39 135.35
CA ILE A 368 -201.61 -25.67 135.01
C ILE A 368 -202.71 -26.63 134.53
N ASP A 369 -202.37 -27.66 133.76
CA ASP A 369 -203.36 -28.62 133.26
C ASP A 369 -203.74 -29.70 134.30
N GLN A 370 -202.87 -30.03 135.25
CA GLN A 370 -203.23 -30.83 136.43
C GLN A 370 -204.21 -30.10 137.36
N LEU A 371 -204.05 -28.78 137.53
CA LEU A 371 -204.97 -27.93 138.33
C LEU A 371 -206.39 -27.78 137.72
N ARG A 372 -206.65 -28.33 136.52
CA ARG A 372 -207.92 -28.18 135.80
C ARG A 372 -208.85 -29.40 135.81
N THR A 373 -208.41 -30.55 136.33
CA THR A 373 -209.11 -31.83 136.09
C THR A 373 -209.89 -32.41 137.28
N HIS A 374 -209.87 -31.79 138.47
CA HIS A 374 -210.61 -32.26 139.65
C HIS A 374 -211.39 -31.16 140.40
N PRO A 375 -212.73 -31.11 140.25
CA PRO A 375 -213.64 -30.42 141.15
C PRO A 375 -214.23 -31.37 142.22
N ALA A 376 -214.88 -30.83 143.26
CA ALA A 376 -215.75 -31.57 144.19
C ALA A 376 -217.07 -30.80 144.36
N PRO A 377 -218.22 -31.50 144.43
CA PRO A 377 -218.85 -31.68 145.74
C PRO A 377 -219.67 -32.99 145.94
N ALA A 378 -219.80 -33.39 147.22
CA ALA A 378 -220.85 -34.26 147.81
C ALA A 378 -221.01 -35.73 147.31
N ALA A 379 -221.40 -36.70 148.15
CA ALA A 379 -221.31 -36.82 149.62
C ALA A 379 -221.57 -38.30 150.03
N ALA A 380 -220.72 -38.87 150.90
CA ALA A 380 -221.02 -40.11 151.63
C ALA A 380 -220.12 -40.22 152.89
N GLU A 381 -220.74 -40.43 154.05
CA GLU A 381 -220.09 -40.80 155.32
C GLU A 381 -220.17 -42.35 155.50
N PRO A 382 -219.71 -42.97 156.60
CA PRO A 382 -218.89 -42.48 157.72
C PRO A 382 -217.65 -43.37 158.02
N ALA A 383 -216.80 -42.98 158.98
CA ALA A 383 -216.22 -43.87 160.02
C ALA A 383 -215.19 -43.15 160.91
N GLN A 384 -214.91 -43.74 162.08
CA GLN A 384 -213.66 -43.57 162.83
C GLN A 384 -212.72 -44.74 162.51
N ASP A 385 -211.40 -44.49 162.58
CA ASP A 385 -210.28 -45.44 162.73
C ASP A 385 -210.32 -46.79 161.98
N ARG A 386 -209.49 -46.93 160.93
CA ARG A 386 -208.36 -47.89 160.93
C ARG A 386 -207.35 -47.68 159.80
#